data_AF-A0A9D7PMQ5-F1
#
_entry.id   AF-A0A9D7PMQ5-F1
#
_cell.length_a   1.000
_cell.length_b   1.000
_cell.length_c   1.000
_cell.angle_alpha   90.00
_cell.angle_beta   90.00
_cell.angle_gamma   90.00
#
_symmetry.space_group_name_H-M   'P 1'
#
loop_
_entity.id
_entity.type
_entity.pdbx_description
1 polymer ?
#
loop_
_entity_poly.entity_id
_entity_poly.type
_entity_poly.pdbx_seq_one_letter_code
_entity_poly.pdbx_strand_id
1 'polypeptide(L)'
;MQSHEKEVIRVLPALPGLWEKGHIKGLKARGGLEADIFWSNNKLDKIVIKSKFNNKFDLVYLDKVVPVNMLSGDTYIYEPQNDKTTKH
;
A
#
# COMPACT_ATOMS: atom_id res chain seq x y z
N MET A 1 22.99 19.10 -5.54
CA MET A 1 21.97 18.72 -4.55
C MET A 1 20.94 17.86 -5.27
N GLN A 2 21.05 16.53 -5.16
CA GLN A 2 19.98 15.64 -5.60
C GLN A 2 19.35 15.04 -4.35
N SER A 3 18.24 15.63 -3.93
CA SER A 3 17.40 15.15 -2.84
C SER A 3 15.96 15.25 -3.32
N HIS A 4 15.59 14.28 -4.15
CA HIS A 4 14.20 13.90 -4.33
C HIS A 4 14.20 12.37 -4.37
N GLU A 5 14.64 11.76 -3.27
CA GLU A 5 14.31 10.37 -3.00
C GLU A 5 12.78 10.35 -2.87
N LYS A 6 12.10 10.12 -3.99
CA LYS A 6 10.65 9.87 -3.99
C LYS A 6 10.43 8.72 -3.03
N GLU A 7 9.59 8.92 -2.02
CA GLU A 7 9.21 7.85 -1.14
C GLU A 7 8.36 6.87 -1.96
N VAL A 8 8.86 5.65 -2.14
CA VAL A 8 8.14 4.62 -2.90
C VAL A 8 7.64 3.57 -1.92
N ILE A 9 6.33 3.46 -1.79
CA ILE A 9 5.71 2.38 -1.02
C ILE A 9 5.51 1.20 -1.96
N ARG A 10 6.46 0.26 -1.93
CA ARG A 10 6.32 -1.01 -2.67
C ARG A 10 5.53 -1.98 -1.82
N VAL A 11 4.32 -2.25 -2.26
CA VAL A 11 3.51 -3.34 -1.73
C VAL A 11 4.02 -4.60 -2.37
N LEU A 12 4.98 -5.25 -1.71
CA LEU A 12 5.50 -6.51 -2.22
C LEU A 12 4.40 -7.57 -2.15
N PRO A 13 4.23 -8.39 -3.20
CA PRO A 13 3.46 -9.62 -3.12
C PRO A 13 4.19 -10.71 -2.31
N ALA A 14 5.16 -10.34 -1.46
CA ALA A 14 6.07 -11.23 -0.73
C ALA A 14 5.39 -11.96 0.44
N LEU A 15 4.20 -12.48 0.18
CA LEU A 15 3.67 -13.59 0.91
C LEU A 15 4.22 -14.82 0.20
N PRO A 16 5.14 -15.59 0.81
CA PRO A 16 5.35 -16.95 0.36
C PRO A 16 3.96 -17.59 0.31
N GLY A 17 3.60 -18.26 -0.79
CA GLY A 17 2.23 -18.71 -1.11
C GLY A 17 1.52 -19.60 -0.07
N LEU A 18 2.11 -19.76 1.11
CA LEU A 18 1.61 -20.38 2.33
C LEU A 18 0.57 -19.55 3.09
N TRP A 19 0.54 -18.21 2.95
CA TRP A 19 -0.39 -17.36 3.70
C TRP A 19 -1.56 -16.90 2.82
N GLU A 20 -2.58 -17.77 2.75
CA GLU A 20 -3.80 -17.50 2.00
C GLU A 20 -4.46 -16.18 2.40
N LYS A 21 -4.45 -15.79 3.67
CA LYS A 21 -5.02 -14.53 4.16
C LYS A 21 -4.25 -13.98 5.35
N GLY A 22 -4.22 -12.67 5.49
CA GLY A 22 -3.56 -12.01 6.61
C GLY A 22 -3.71 -10.49 6.57
N HIS A 23 -3.21 -9.84 7.60
CA HIS A 23 -3.15 -8.39 7.66
C HIS A 23 -1.89 -7.97 8.41
N ILE A 24 -1.28 -6.89 7.95
CA ILE A 24 -0.20 -6.19 8.64
C ILE A 24 -0.74 -4.80 8.97
N LYS A 25 -0.62 -4.41 10.23
CA LYS A 25 -1.01 -3.08 10.70
C LYS A 25 0.20 -2.35 11.25
N GLY A 26 0.19 -1.03 11.12
CA GLY A 26 1.24 -0.19 11.69
C GLY A 26 2.59 -0.26 10.95
N LEU A 27 2.59 -0.54 9.64
CA LEU A 27 3.81 -0.47 8.85
C LEU A 27 4.26 0.99 8.73
N LYS A 28 5.24 1.40 9.53
CA LYS A 28 5.78 2.75 9.48
C LYS A 28 6.77 2.89 8.35
N ALA A 29 6.40 3.69 7.35
CA ALA A 29 7.33 4.16 6.33
C ALA A 29 8.07 5.42 6.81
N ARG A 30 9.14 5.79 6.08
CA ARG A 30 9.87 7.05 6.30
C ARG A 30 8.87 8.22 6.13
N GLY A 31 9.15 9.36 6.77
CA GLY A 31 8.25 10.53 6.70
C GLY A 31 7.01 10.48 7.60
N GLY A 32 6.88 9.49 8.51
CA GLY A 32 5.76 9.41 9.45
C GLY A 32 4.46 8.90 8.81
N LEU A 33 4.62 8.08 7.77
CA LEU A 33 3.54 7.36 7.10
C LEU A 33 3.29 6.04 7.83
N GLU A 34 2.03 5.70 8.06
CA GLU A 34 1.60 4.43 8.64
C GLU A 34 0.71 3.71 7.63
N ALA A 35 1.10 2.51 7.22
CA ALA A 35 0.33 1.70 6.28
C ALA A 35 -0.21 0.43 6.95
N ASP A 36 -1.49 0.17 6.76
CA ASP A 36 -2.18 -1.06 7.13
C ASP A 36 -2.53 -1.81 5.85
N ILE A 37 -1.98 -3.01 5.67
CA ILE A 37 -2.13 -3.83 4.46
C ILE A 37 -2.98 -5.04 4.81
N PHE A 38 -4.04 -5.28 4.06
CA PHE A 38 -4.92 -6.44 4.19
C PHE A 38 -4.88 -7.22 2.89
N TRP A 39 -4.73 -8.54 2.97
CA TRP A 39 -4.71 -9.41 1.81
C TRP A 39 -5.49 -10.69 2.08
N SER A 40 -6.02 -11.27 1.02
CA SER A 40 -6.77 -12.53 1.04
C SER A 40 -6.65 -13.21 -0.31
N ASN A 41 -6.57 -14.54 -0.29
CA ASN A 41 -6.31 -15.40 -1.43
C ASN A 41 -5.06 -15.01 -2.25
N ASN A 42 -3.93 -14.73 -1.58
CA ASN A 42 -2.68 -14.23 -2.20
C ASN A 42 -2.85 -12.92 -3.00
N LYS A 43 -3.93 -12.18 -2.76
CA LYS A 43 -4.28 -10.92 -3.43
C LYS A 43 -4.47 -9.83 -2.39
N LEU A 44 -4.03 -8.61 -2.70
CA LEU A 44 -4.29 -7.47 -1.84
C LEU A 44 -5.80 -7.20 -1.80
N ASP A 45 -6.36 -7.08 -0.60
CA ASP A 45 -7.76 -6.74 -0.37
C ASP A 45 -7.91 -5.22 -0.30
N LYS A 46 -7.12 -4.59 0.58
CA LYS A 46 -7.05 -3.13 0.72
C LYS A 46 -5.79 -2.68 1.44
N ILE A 47 -5.42 -1.43 1.24
CA ILE A 47 -4.36 -0.75 1.99
C ILE A 47 -4.91 0.54 2.54
N VAL A 48 -4.67 0.80 3.81
CA VAL A 48 -4.98 2.07 4.45
C VAL A 48 -3.66 2.75 4.78
N ILE A 49 -3.41 3.91 4.19
CA ILE A 49 -2.21 4.70 4.44
C ILE A 49 -2.65 5.95 5.19
N LYS A 50 -2.02 6.21 6.33
CA LYS A 50 -2.23 7.41 7.14
C LYS A 50 -0.98 8.23 7.11
N SER A 51 -1.13 9.51 6.80
CA SER A 51 -0.01 10.43 6.80
C SER A 51 -0.10 11.39 7.96
N LYS A 52 0.94 11.46 8.79
CA LYS A 52 1.01 12.46 9.87
C LYS A 52 1.41 13.84 9.36
N PHE A 53 2.00 13.92 8.16
CA PHE A 53 2.50 15.15 7.54
C PHE A 53 2.11 15.21 6.05
N ASN A 54 2.42 16.31 5.38
CA ASN A 54 2.25 16.42 3.94
C ASN A 54 3.29 15.54 3.24
N ASN A 55 2.85 14.43 2.68
CA ASN A 55 3.71 13.43 2.06
C ASN A 55 3.21 13.10 0.65
N LYS A 56 4.17 12.82 -0.23
CA LYS A 56 3.93 12.46 -1.62
C LYS A 56 4.76 11.23 -1.94
N PHE A 57 4.08 10.15 -2.28
CA PHE A 57 4.71 8.86 -2.50
C PHE A 57 4.10 8.15 -3.69
N ASP A 58 4.92 7.32 -4.34
CA ASP A 58 4.46 6.44 -5.41
C ASP A 58 4.10 5.09 -4.80
N LEU A 59 2.81 4.74 -4.82
CA LEU A 59 2.32 3.43 -4.41
C LEU A 59 2.53 2.44 -5.55
N VAL A 60 3.35 1.42 -5.34
CA VAL A 60 3.63 0.39 -6.36
C VAL A 60 3.01 -0.93 -5.93
N TYR A 61 2.07 -1.44 -6.74
CA TYR A 61 1.39 -2.73 -6.54
C TYR A 61 1.33 -3.53 -7.84
N LEU A 62 1.91 -4.74 -7.87
CA LEU A 62 1.88 -5.67 -9.01
C LEU A 62 2.12 -4.97 -10.37
N ASP A 63 3.21 -4.21 -10.49
CA ASP A 63 3.60 -3.43 -11.68
C ASP A 63 2.86 -2.09 -11.89
N LYS A 64 1.76 -1.83 -11.18
CA LYS A 64 1.09 -0.53 -11.23
C LYS A 64 1.75 0.47 -10.30
N VAL A 65 2.09 1.64 -10.82
CA VAL A 65 2.56 2.80 -10.05
C VAL A 65 1.42 3.81 -9.95
N VAL A 66 0.98 4.10 -8.74
CA VAL A 66 -0.07 5.06 -8.43
C VAL A 66 0.54 6.22 -7.65
N PRO A 67 0.70 7.42 -8.24
CA PRO A 67 1.19 8.58 -7.52
C PRO A 67 0.11 9.05 -6.52
N VAL A 68 0.45 9.05 -5.24
CA VAL A 68 -0.45 9.46 -4.16
C VAL A 68 0.08 10.73 -3.51
N ASN A 69 -0.77 11.74 -3.43
CA ASN A 69 -0.50 12.99 -2.72
C ASN A 69 -1.39 13.04 -1.48
N MET A 70 -0.79 13.03 -0.30
CA MET A 70 -1.50 13.08 0.97
C MET A 70 -1.16 14.35 1.74
N LEU A 71 -2.18 14.95 2.33
CA LEU A 71 -2.01 16.06 3.26
C LEU A 71 -1.80 15.54 4.69
N SER A 72 -1.36 16.44 5.57
CA SER A 72 -1.17 16.14 6.98
C SER A 72 -2.49 15.73 7.65
N GLY A 73 -2.54 14.54 8.24
CA GLY A 73 -3.75 13.98 8.84
C GLY A 73 -4.70 13.30 7.86
N ASP A 74 -4.33 13.24 6.58
CA ASP A 74 -5.14 12.58 5.55
C ASP A 74 -5.01 11.05 5.63
N THR A 75 -6.02 10.35 5.12
CA THR A 75 -6.06 8.88 5.09
C THR A 75 -6.42 8.42 3.69
N TYR A 76 -5.49 7.74 3.03
CA TYR A 76 -5.66 7.22 1.69
C TYR A 76 -5.97 5.73 1.76
N ILE A 77 -7.05 5.31 1.09
CA ILE A 77 -7.44 3.90 1.03
C ILE A 77 -7.28 3.45 -0.42
N TYR A 78 -6.44 2.44 -0.63
CA TYR A 78 -6.24 1.81 -1.93
C TYR A 78 -6.87 0.42 -1.94
N GLU A 79 -7.85 0.23 -2.82
CA GLU A 79 -8.51 -1.04 -3.07
C GLU A 79 -8.21 -1.44 -4.52
N PRO A 80 -7.35 -2.43 -4.76
CA PRO A 80 -7.21 -2.94 -6.12
C PRO A 80 -8.54 -3.57 -6.54
N GLN A 81 -8.99 -3.30 -7.77
CA GLN A 81 -9.97 -4.17 -8.41
C GLN A 81 -9.29 -5.49 -8.73
N ASN A 82 -9.12 -6.32 -7.70
CA ASN A 82 -8.77 -7.70 -7.88
C ASN A 82 -10.00 -8.34 -8.47
N ASP A 83 -9.92 -8.65 -9.77
CA ASP A 83 -10.89 -9.45 -10.51
C ASP A 83 -11.34 -10.59 -9.59
N LYS A 84 -12.54 -10.41 -9.02
CA LYS A 84 -13.21 -11.43 -8.23
C LYS A 84 -13.51 -12.48 -9.25
N THR A 85 -12.63 -13.48 -9.37
CA THR A 85 -12.93 -14.68 -10.12
C THR A 85 -14.07 -15.34 -9.34
N THR A 86 -15.28 -14.93 -9.64
CA THR A 86 -16.48 -15.69 -9.34
C THR A 86 -16.28 -16.98 -10.12
N LYS A 87 -15.76 -18.01 -9.43
CA LYS A 87 -15.89 -19.39 -9.90
C LYS A 87 -17.40 -19.65 -9.95
N HIS A 88 -17.97 -19.56 -11.15
CA HIS A 88 -19.20 -20.25 -11.49
C HIS A 88 -18.85 -21.69 -11.88
#